data_AF-A0A933A0R3-F1
#
_entry.id   AF-A0A933A0R3-F1
#
_cell.length_a   1.000
_cell.length_b   1.000
_cell.length_c   1.000
_cell.angle_alpha   90.00
_cell.angle_beta   90.00
_cell.angle_gamma   90.00
#
_symmetry.space_group_name_H-M   'P 1'
#
loop_
_entity.id
_entity.type
_entity.pdbx_description
1 polymer ?
#
loop_
_entity_poly.entity_id
_entity_poly.type
_entity_poly.pdbx_seq_one_letter_code
_entity_poly.pdbx_strand_id
1 'polypeptide(L)'
;MILPMHRVEIVALKEVFPRVLAFLHERGVLHITPMADVPAPLRGRLARVRLSEDADRDRTRLEAMVTAIDDLLGPEAREPLSDRVAMAGREPTDALHARFTTLIQDLHHLRDHLAHLRDDLRMLPHYERLVEAFLSIKYAFAHRVDWAMVGLILEKRWEQDIGSLREEIARVTRGRMELSVATLDADRLAAIVFYDTRFEKDLEALIWGKGVDRIVLP
;
A
#
# COMPACT_ATOMS: atom_id res chain seq x y z
N MET A 1 17.68 45.31 -0.16
CA MET A 1 18.95 45.95 0.27
C MET A 1 19.89 44.85 0.72
N ILE A 2 21.01 44.65 0.02
CA ILE A 2 21.99 43.62 0.39
C ILE A 2 22.78 44.15 1.60
N LEU A 3 22.80 43.41 2.71
CA LEU A 3 23.55 43.79 3.90
C LEU A 3 25.06 43.56 3.68
N PRO A 4 25.95 44.41 4.21
CA PRO A 4 27.39 44.23 4.10
C PRO A 4 27.82 42.96 4.85
N MET A 5 28.32 41.96 4.11
CA MET A 5 28.83 40.71 4.67
C MET A 5 30.35 40.80 4.86
N HIS A 6 30.82 40.32 6.02
CA HIS A 6 32.25 40.24 6.34
C HIS A 6 32.73 38.81 6.18
N ARG A 7 33.86 38.62 5.50
CA ARG A 7 34.53 37.32 5.42
C ARG A 7 35.29 37.06 6.72
N VAL A 8 35.00 35.92 7.36
CA VAL A 8 35.69 35.45 8.56
C VAL A 8 36.32 34.10 8.25
N GLU A 9 37.60 33.93 8.61
CA GLU A 9 38.31 32.67 8.48
C GLU A 9 38.43 32.04 9.87
N ILE A 10 37.92 30.81 10.02
CA ILE A 10 37.87 30.11 11.29
C ILE A 10 38.80 28.90 11.22
N VAL A 11 39.76 28.85 12.14
CA VAL A 11 40.68 27.74 12.32
C VAL A 11 40.48 27.19 13.73
N ALA A 12 40.37 25.87 13.85
CA ALA A 12 40.23 25.21 15.14
C ALA A 12 41.12 23.97 15.22
N LEU A 13 41.45 23.58 16.44
CA LEU A 13 42.09 22.29 16.71
C LEU A 13 41.17 21.15 16.27
N LYS A 14 41.74 20.07 15.71
CA LYS A 14 40.99 18.91 15.19
C LYS A 14 39.97 18.36 16.20
N GLU A 15 40.34 18.34 17.48
CA GLU A 15 39.51 17.83 18.58
C GLU A 15 38.30 18.71 18.89
N VAL A 16 38.43 20.03 18.70
CA VAL A 16 37.40 21.01 19.05
C VAL A 16 36.59 21.43 17.82
N PHE A 17 37.11 21.19 16.61
CA PHE A 17 36.48 21.55 15.34
C PHE A 17 35.02 21.09 15.22
N PRO A 18 34.63 19.84 15.57
CA PRO A 18 33.23 19.42 15.48
C PRO A 18 32.29 20.25 16.37
N ARG A 19 32.75 20.61 17.59
CA ARG A 19 31.96 21.42 18.53
C ARG A 19 31.81 22.86 18.04
N VAL A 20 32.87 23.43 17.48
CA VAL A 20 32.82 24.77 16.87
C VAL A 20 31.88 24.78 15.68
N LEU A 21 31.97 23.77 14.80
CA LEU A 21 31.11 23.66 13.63
C LEU A 21 29.63 23.53 14.03
N ALA A 22 29.32 22.65 15.00
CA ALA A 22 27.97 22.49 15.53
C ALA A 22 27.42 23.82 16.08
N PHE A 23 28.21 24.53 16.90
CA PHE A 23 27.83 25.84 17.43
C PHE A 23 27.54 26.86 16.32
N LEU A 24 28.38 26.92 15.28
CA LEU A 24 28.17 27.85 14.17
C LEU A 24 26.92 27.51 13.36
N HIS A 25 26.66 26.23 13.13
CA HIS A 25 25.43 25.75 12.49
C HIS A 25 24.17 26.09 13.29
N GLU A 26 24.18 25.85 14.61
CA GLU A 26 23.06 26.17 15.50
C GLU A 26 22.74 27.67 15.53
N ARG A 27 23.76 28.53 15.46
CA ARG A 27 23.56 29.98 15.48
C ARG A 27 23.02 30.51 14.16
N GLY A 28 23.30 29.85 13.03
CA GLY A 28 22.79 30.24 11.71
C GLY A 28 23.21 31.63 11.23
N VAL A 29 24.23 32.24 11.85
CA VAL A 29 24.66 33.63 11.57
C VAL A 29 25.73 33.74 10.49
N LEU A 30 26.32 32.62 10.05
CA LEU A 30 27.38 32.57 9.05
C LEU A 30 27.01 31.66 7.89
N HIS A 31 27.38 32.06 6.67
CA HIS A 31 27.42 31.16 5.52
C HIS A 31 28.76 30.42 5.53
N ILE A 32 28.72 29.13 5.85
CA ILE A 32 29.90 28.29 5.99
C ILE A 32 30.26 27.70 4.61
N THR A 33 31.45 28.04 4.12
CA THR A 33 32.01 27.47 2.88
C THR A 33 33.33 26.79 3.17
N PRO A 34 33.60 25.59 2.60
CA PRO A 34 34.91 24.97 2.73
C PRO A 34 35.97 25.86 2.09
N MET A 35 37.07 26.07 2.79
CA MET A 35 38.19 26.84 2.27
C MET A 35 38.80 26.08 1.08
N ALA A 36 38.73 26.68 -0.12
CA ALA A 36 39.24 26.07 -1.34
C ALA A 36 40.78 26.01 -1.35
N ASP A 37 41.42 27.10 -0.89
CA ASP A 37 42.87 27.22 -0.85
C ASP A 37 43.37 27.62 0.54
N VAL A 38 44.30 26.84 1.07
CA VAL A 38 45.01 27.19 2.31
C VAL A 38 46.01 28.31 2.00
N PRO A 39 45.98 29.44 2.74
CA PRO A 39 46.93 30.54 2.57
C PRO A 39 48.37 30.04 2.63
N ALA A 40 49.24 30.54 1.74
CA ALA A 40 50.65 30.16 1.65
C ALA A 40 51.39 30.06 3.00
N PRO A 41 51.26 31.01 3.96
CA PRO A 41 51.97 30.91 5.26
C PRO A 41 51.46 29.78 6.17
N LEU A 42 50.32 29.17 5.87
CA LEU A 42 49.68 28.12 6.66
C LEU A 42 49.71 26.75 5.96
N ARG A 43 50.23 26.68 4.73
CA ARG A 43 50.39 25.42 3.99
C ARG A 43 51.32 24.47 4.76
N GLY A 44 50.86 23.25 4.99
CA GLY A 44 51.57 22.22 5.78
C GLY A 44 51.30 22.26 7.29
N ARG A 45 50.69 23.33 7.81
CA ARG A 45 50.25 23.44 9.22
C ARG A 45 48.74 23.21 9.40
N LEU A 46 47.96 23.42 8.33
CA LEU A 46 46.53 23.17 8.30
C LEU A 46 46.23 21.94 7.45
N ALA A 47 45.41 21.04 8.01
CA ALA A 47 44.88 19.89 7.31
C ALA A 47 43.37 20.04 7.15
N ARG A 48 42.86 19.72 5.96
CA ARG A 48 41.41 19.64 5.75
C ARG A 48 40.86 18.48 6.58
N VAL A 49 39.87 18.77 7.40
CA VAL A 49 39.18 17.74 8.18
C VAL A 49 38.42 16.84 7.21
N ARG A 50 38.76 15.55 7.21
CA ARG A 50 37.98 14.49 6.56
C ARG A 50 37.13 13.82 7.64
N LEU A 51 35.94 13.39 7.26
CA LEU A 51 35.11 12.54 8.12
C LEU A 51 35.90 11.25 8.44
N SER A 52 35.75 10.74 9.66
CA SER A 52 36.16 9.38 9.97
C SER A 52 35.24 8.39 9.24
N GLU A 53 35.66 7.14 9.12
CA GLU A 53 34.85 6.09 8.52
C GLU A 53 33.49 5.94 9.25
N ASP A 54 33.49 6.02 10.58
CA ASP A 54 32.26 5.96 11.37
C ASP A 54 31.34 7.17 11.11
N ALA A 55 31.90 8.38 10.97
CA ALA A 55 31.11 9.57 10.67
C ALA A 55 30.52 9.55 9.24
N ASP A 56 31.21 8.89 8.30
CA ASP A 56 30.72 8.70 6.93
C ASP A 56 29.58 7.67 6.86
N ARG A 57 29.67 6.59 7.65
CA ARG A 57 28.57 5.63 7.83
C ARG A 57 27.34 6.30 8.44
N ASP A 58 27.53 7.09 9.49
CA ASP A 58 26.45 7.84 10.13
C ASP A 58 25.77 8.81 9.17
N ARG A 59 26.57 9.55 8.40
CA ARG A 59 26.06 10.42 7.34
C ARG A 59 25.20 9.66 6.33
N THR A 60 25.71 8.53 5.83
CA THR A 60 25.00 7.70 4.84
C THR A 60 23.65 7.22 5.39
N ARG A 61 23.61 6.81 6.66
CA ARG A 61 22.37 6.40 7.33
C ARG A 61 21.38 7.54 7.48
N LEU A 62 21.83 8.71 7.92
CA LEU A 62 20.96 9.89 8.07
C LEU A 62 20.42 10.35 6.71
N GLU A 63 21.22 10.33 5.65
CA GLU A 63 20.79 10.65 4.28
C GLU A 63 19.73 9.65 3.78
N ALA A 64 19.91 8.36 4.04
CA ALA A 64 18.92 7.33 3.71
C ALA A 64 17.59 7.54 4.46
N MET A 65 17.65 7.92 5.75
CA MET A 65 16.47 8.22 6.55
C MET A 65 15.71 9.44 6.01
N VAL A 66 16.41 10.53 5.68
CA VAL A 66 15.79 11.73 5.10
C VAL A 66 15.13 11.41 3.77
N THR A 67 15.80 10.64 2.91
CA THR A 67 15.25 10.23 1.60
C THR A 67 13.96 9.43 1.79
N ALA A 68 13.97 8.45 2.69
CA ALA A 68 12.78 7.65 2.97
C ALA A 68 11.63 8.47 3.58
N ILE A 69 11.92 9.50 4.38
CA ILE A 69 10.90 10.43 4.90
C ILE A 69 10.33 11.29 3.77
N ASP A 70 11.18 11.84 2.91
CA ASP A 70 10.76 12.65 1.77
C ASP A 70 9.89 11.82 0.79
N ASP A 71 10.21 10.54 0.57
CA ASP A 71 9.40 9.62 -0.24
C ASP A 71 8.01 9.34 0.37
N LEU A 72 7.91 9.32 1.69
CA LEU A 72 6.67 8.98 2.40
C LEU A 72 5.74 10.18 2.61
N LEU A 73 6.31 11.32 3.00
CA LEU A 73 5.55 12.51 3.39
C LEU A 73 5.52 13.59 2.30
N GLY A 74 6.40 13.49 1.30
CA GLY A 74 6.60 14.53 0.29
C GLY A 74 7.35 15.75 0.83
N PRO A 75 7.87 16.61 -0.06
CA PRO A 75 8.69 17.77 0.33
C PRO A 75 7.92 18.86 1.08
N GLU A 76 6.59 18.84 1.03
CA GLU A 76 5.72 19.86 1.64
C GLU A 76 5.44 19.63 3.12
N ALA A 77 5.73 18.43 3.66
CA ALA A 77 5.51 18.10 5.06
C ALA A 77 6.55 18.67 6.03
N ARG A 78 7.42 19.59 5.56
CA ARG A 78 8.48 20.18 6.36
C ARG A 78 7.93 21.26 7.29
N GLU A 79 7.54 20.84 8.50
CA GLU A 79 7.23 21.78 9.57
C GLU A 79 8.47 22.61 9.95
N PRO A 80 8.28 23.88 10.38
CA PRO A 80 9.37 24.70 10.88
C PRO A 80 10.05 24.00 12.08
N LEU A 81 11.39 24.03 12.09
CA LEU A 81 12.24 23.47 13.13
C LEU A 81 11.76 23.92 14.53
N SER A 82 11.07 23.04 15.26
CA SER A 82 10.71 23.26 16.65
C SER A 82 11.89 22.94 17.59
N ASP A 83 11.80 23.37 18.85
CA ASP A 83 12.77 23.07 19.92
C ASP A 83 13.08 21.56 20.08
N ARG A 84 12.25 20.67 19.50
CA ARG A 84 12.46 19.22 19.48
C ARG A 84 13.72 18.80 18.70
N VAL A 85 14.17 19.58 17.71
CA VAL A 85 15.38 19.26 16.94
C VAL A 85 16.65 19.37 17.81
N ALA A 86 16.66 20.26 18.80
CA ALA A 86 17.76 20.37 19.76
C ALA A 86 17.91 19.13 20.67
N MET A 87 16.82 18.37 20.87
CA MET A 87 16.87 17.09 21.59
C MET A 87 17.34 15.94 20.69
N ALA A 88 16.94 15.92 19.41
CA ALA A 88 17.33 14.87 18.47
C ALA A 88 18.83 14.84 18.18
N GLY A 89 19.50 16.00 18.21
CA GLY A 89 20.96 16.11 18.04
C GLY A 89 21.81 15.48 19.17
N ARG A 90 21.18 14.95 20.24
CA ARG A 90 21.86 14.31 21.38
C ARG A 90 21.76 12.79 21.38
N GLU A 91 20.93 12.21 20.51
CA GLU A 91 20.74 10.76 20.43
C GLU A 91 21.80 10.15 19.50
N PRO A 92 22.40 9.00 19.85
CA PRO A 92 23.30 8.28 18.95
C PRO A 92 22.59 7.88 17.65
N THR A 93 23.28 8.04 16.51
CA THR A 93 22.76 7.73 15.17
C THR A 93 22.19 6.31 15.08
N ASP A 94 22.82 5.33 15.73
CA ASP A 94 22.37 3.94 15.76
C ASP A 94 20.98 3.77 16.41
N ALA A 95 20.76 4.44 17.55
CA ALA A 95 19.48 4.35 18.27
C ALA A 95 18.36 5.01 17.48
N LEU A 96 18.67 6.16 16.85
CA LEU A 96 17.75 6.85 15.97
C LEU A 96 17.40 5.99 14.74
N HIS A 97 18.38 5.34 14.13
CA HIS A 97 18.20 4.46 12.98
C HIS A 97 17.35 3.22 13.32
N ALA A 98 17.56 2.60 14.47
CA ALA A 98 16.76 1.47 14.93
C ALA A 98 15.29 1.87 15.10
N ARG A 99 15.03 2.98 15.80
CA ARG A 99 13.67 3.52 15.99
C ARG A 99 12.99 3.86 14.67
N PHE A 100 13.74 4.48 13.75
CA PHE A 100 13.24 4.80 12.42
C PHE A 100 12.85 3.55 11.64
N THR A 101 13.68 2.52 11.67
CA THR A 101 13.41 1.27 10.95
C THR A 101 12.13 0.61 11.45
N THR A 102 11.92 0.56 12.77
CA THR A 102 10.66 0.07 13.35
C THR A 102 9.47 0.88 12.88
N LEU A 103 9.56 2.22 12.94
CA LEU A 103 8.46 3.11 12.57
C LEU A 103 8.09 2.98 11.08
N ILE A 104 9.08 2.82 10.20
CA ILE A 104 8.87 2.60 8.76
C ILE A 104 8.18 1.26 8.51
N GLN A 105 8.58 0.20 9.21
CA GLN A 105 7.95 -1.12 9.10
C GLN A 105 6.48 -1.07 9.54
N ASP A 106 6.19 -0.42 10.67
CA ASP A 106 4.83 -0.23 11.17
C ASP A 106 3.97 0.57 10.17
N LEU A 107 4.54 1.62 9.57
CA LEU A 107 3.87 2.44 8.59
C LEU A 107 3.55 1.66 7.31
N HIS A 108 4.48 0.84 6.81
CA HIS A 108 4.24 -0.04 5.67
C HIS A 108 3.12 -1.03 5.96
N HIS A 109 3.16 -1.69 7.11
CA HIS A 109 2.10 -2.62 7.52
C HIS A 109 0.73 -1.93 7.59
N LEU A 110 0.66 -0.73 8.17
CA LEU A 110 -0.58 0.03 8.25
C LEU A 110 -1.09 0.43 6.86
N ARG A 111 -0.20 0.84 5.95
CA ARG A 111 -0.56 1.19 4.57
C ARG A 111 -1.12 -0.01 3.82
N ASP A 112 -0.50 -1.17 3.94
CA ASP A 112 -0.94 -2.40 3.28
C ASP A 112 -2.28 -2.86 3.85
N HIS A 113 -2.47 -2.78 5.17
CA HIS A 113 -3.75 -3.06 5.81
C HIS A 113 -4.87 -2.11 5.34
N LEU A 114 -4.56 -0.81 5.22
CA LEU A 114 -5.50 0.18 4.67
C LEU A 114 -5.84 -0.10 3.19
N ALA A 115 -4.87 -0.59 2.39
CA ALA A 115 -5.12 -0.97 1.02
C ALA A 115 -6.10 -2.16 0.95
N HIS A 116 -5.86 -3.20 1.74
CA HIS A 116 -6.78 -4.34 1.84
C HIS A 116 -8.20 -3.94 2.26
N LEU A 117 -8.34 -3.13 3.31
CA LEU A 117 -9.64 -2.64 3.76
C LEU A 117 -10.37 -1.82 2.70
N ARG A 118 -9.64 -1.04 1.89
CA ARG A 118 -10.22 -0.27 0.78
C ARG A 118 -10.71 -1.18 -0.33
N ASP A 119 -9.98 -2.24 -0.64
CA ASP A 119 -10.39 -3.21 -1.64
C ASP A 119 -11.61 -4.01 -1.17
N ASP A 120 -11.64 -4.44 0.09
CA ASP A 120 -12.82 -5.07 0.68
C ASP A 120 -14.05 -4.15 0.62
N LEU A 121 -13.87 -2.88 0.97
CA LEU A 121 -14.95 -1.89 0.92
C LEU A 121 -15.45 -1.63 -0.50
N ARG A 122 -14.58 -1.72 -1.51
CA ARG A 122 -14.97 -1.67 -2.93
C ARG A 122 -15.77 -2.89 -3.38
N MET A 123 -15.55 -4.04 -2.75
CA MET A 123 -16.25 -5.29 -3.07
C MET A 123 -17.63 -5.38 -2.41
N LEU A 124 -17.86 -4.69 -1.28
CA LEU A 124 -19.14 -4.73 -0.56
C LEU A 124 -20.37 -4.42 -1.45
N PRO A 125 -20.39 -3.36 -2.28
CA PRO A 125 -21.53 -3.09 -3.17
C PRO A 125 -21.76 -4.18 -4.23
N HIS A 126 -20.73 -4.94 -4.58
CA HIS A 126 -20.88 -6.09 -5.48
C HIS A 126 -21.58 -7.25 -4.75
N TYR A 127 -21.17 -7.54 -3.52
CA TYR A 127 -21.81 -8.55 -2.68
C TYR A 127 -23.24 -8.19 -2.31
N GLU A 128 -23.52 -6.92 -2.01
CA GLU A 128 -24.88 -6.43 -1.73
C GLU A 128 -25.81 -6.71 -2.92
N ARG A 129 -25.42 -6.30 -4.13
CA ARG A 129 -26.20 -6.58 -5.36
C ARG A 129 -26.39 -8.06 -5.62
N LEU A 130 -25.36 -8.88 -5.39
CA LEU A 130 -25.49 -10.34 -5.48
C LEU A 130 -26.55 -10.83 -4.50
N VAL A 131 -26.42 -10.49 -3.21
CA VAL A 131 -27.35 -10.93 -2.17
C VAL A 131 -28.78 -10.48 -2.46
N GLU A 132 -29.00 -9.24 -2.91
CA GLU A 132 -30.32 -8.75 -3.32
C GLU A 132 -30.90 -9.57 -4.48
N ALA A 133 -30.10 -9.84 -5.51
CA ALA A 133 -30.51 -10.69 -6.62
C ALA A 133 -30.86 -12.12 -6.13
N PHE A 134 -30.04 -12.70 -5.26
CA PHE A 134 -30.30 -14.03 -4.67
C PHE A 134 -31.56 -14.05 -3.79
N LEU A 135 -31.78 -13.02 -2.97
CA LEU A 135 -32.95 -12.91 -2.09
C LEU A 135 -34.25 -12.78 -2.88
N SER A 136 -34.25 -11.99 -3.96
CA SER A 136 -35.43 -11.87 -4.84
C SER A 136 -35.87 -13.23 -5.43
N ILE A 137 -34.92 -14.14 -5.65
CA ILE A 137 -35.17 -15.47 -6.20
C ILE A 137 -35.56 -16.49 -5.10
N LYS A 138 -35.00 -16.37 -3.89
CA LYS A 138 -35.24 -17.32 -2.78
C LYS A 138 -36.70 -17.38 -2.35
N TYR A 139 -37.47 -16.30 -2.49
CA TYR A 139 -38.91 -16.30 -2.18
C TYR A 139 -39.76 -17.17 -3.12
N ALA A 140 -39.22 -17.60 -4.27
CA ALA A 140 -39.95 -18.46 -5.21
C ALA A 140 -39.91 -19.96 -4.85
N PHE A 141 -39.02 -20.39 -3.93
CA PHE A 141 -38.75 -21.82 -3.72
C PHE A 141 -38.87 -22.23 -2.24
N ALA A 142 -39.96 -22.92 -1.92
CA ALA A 142 -40.14 -23.58 -0.63
C ALA A 142 -39.08 -24.68 -0.46
N HIS A 143 -38.38 -24.68 0.68
CA HIS A 143 -37.27 -25.61 0.99
C HIS A 143 -37.65 -27.07 0.70
N ARG A 144 -36.99 -27.68 -0.29
CA ARG A 144 -36.98 -29.13 -0.50
C ARG A 144 -35.66 -29.66 0.05
N VAL A 145 -35.74 -30.60 0.99
CA VAL A 145 -34.59 -31.11 1.77
C VAL A 145 -33.52 -31.76 0.88
N ASP A 146 -33.90 -32.29 -0.29
CA ASP A 146 -32.99 -33.01 -1.20
C ASP A 146 -32.42 -32.14 -2.34
N TRP A 147 -32.66 -30.83 -2.31
CA TRP A 147 -32.29 -29.91 -3.39
C TRP A 147 -31.10 -29.03 -3.00
N ALA A 148 -30.11 -28.95 -3.88
CA ALA A 148 -28.97 -28.03 -3.78
C ALA A 148 -29.19 -26.80 -4.65
N MET A 149 -28.38 -25.77 -4.40
CA MET A 149 -28.38 -24.51 -5.15
C MET A 149 -26.96 -24.21 -5.61
N VAL A 150 -26.82 -23.82 -6.88
CA VAL A 150 -25.59 -23.24 -7.43
C VAL A 150 -25.91 -21.89 -8.06
N GLY A 151 -25.15 -20.87 -7.67
CA GLY A 151 -25.18 -19.54 -8.26
C GLY A 151 -24.12 -19.39 -9.35
N LEU A 152 -24.50 -18.85 -10.49
CA LEU A 152 -23.66 -18.62 -11.67
C LEU A 152 -23.69 -17.13 -12.03
N ILE A 153 -22.53 -16.57 -12.37
CA ILE A 153 -22.45 -15.26 -13.03
C ILE A 153 -22.17 -15.50 -14.50
N LEU A 154 -23.02 -14.95 -15.35
CA LEU A 154 -22.90 -15.01 -16.81
C LEU A 154 -22.73 -13.60 -17.34
N GLU A 155 -21.96 -13.43 -18.42
CA GLU A 155 -21.96 -12.16 -19.15
C GLU A 155 -23.27 -11.99 -19.92
N LYS A 156 -23.76 -10.75 -20.03
CA LYS A 156 -25.06 -10.46 -20.67
C LYS A 156 -25.14 -10.88 -22.14
N ARG A 157 -24.00 -11.02 -22.84
CA ARG A 157 -23.98 -11.59 -24.20
C ARG A 157 -24.58 -13.00 -24.29
N TRP A 158 -24.57 -13.76 -23.19
CA TRP A 158 -25.14 -15.10 -23.12
C TRP A 158 -26.64 -15.11 -22.81
N GLU A 159 -27.30 -13.95 -22.73
CA GLU A 159 -28.74 -13.86 -22.45
C GLU A 159 -29.58 -14.70 -23.42
N GLN A 160 -29.18 -14.72 -24.70
CA GLN A 160 -29.83 -15.52 -25.74
C GLN A 160 -29.59 -17.03 -25.61
N ASP A 161 -28.48 -17.41 -24.96
CA ASP A 161 -28.07 -18.81 -24.77
C ASP A 161 -28.59 -19.43 -23.46
N ILE A 162 -29.22 -18.64 -22.60
CA ILE A 162 -29.82 -19.13 -21.34
C ILE A 162 -30.85 -20.24 -21.61
N GLY A 163 -31.61 -20.13 -22.71
CA GLY A 163 -32.56 -21.18 -23.11
C GLY A 163 -31.86 -22.52 -23.37
N SER A 164 -30.76 -22.49 -24.13
CA SER A 164 -29.93 -23.66 -24.42
C SER A 164 -29.31 -24.24 -23.15
N LEU A 165 -28.80 -23.39 -22.26
CA LEU A 165 -28.25 -23.80 -20.96
C LEU A 165 -29.32 -24.49 -20.10
N ARG A 166 -30.55 -23.94 -20.07
CA ARG A 166 -31.67 -24.55 -19.36
C ARG A 166 -32.00 -25.94 -19.89
N GLU A 167 -32.04 -26.11 -21.20
CA GLU A 167 -32.31 -27.42 -21.82
C GLU A 167 -31.22 -28.46 -21.51
N GLU A 168 -29.97 -28.02 -21.50
CA GLU A 168 -28.83 -28.89 -21.22
C GLU A 168 -28.78 -29.30 -19.75
N ILE A 169 -29.02 -28.37 -18.82
CA ILE A 169 -29.15 -28.65 -17.38
C ILE A 169 -30.37 -29.55 -17.14
N ALA A 170 -31.51 -29.30 -17.79
CA ALA A 170 -32.69 -30.15 -17.69
C ALA A 170 -32.43 -31.57 -18.22
N ARG A 171 -31.61 -31.73 -19.26
CA ARG A 171 -31.23 -33.04 -19.80
C ARG A 171 -30.42 -33.85 -18.79
N VAL A 172 -29.42 -33.22 -18.17
CA VAL A 172 -28.55 -33.87 -17.17
C VAL A 172 -29.31 -34.22 -15.90
N THR A 173 -30.14 -33.30 -15.41
CA THR A 173 -30.94 -33.48 -14.17
C THR A 173 -32.27 -34.21 -14.40
N ARG A 174 -32.53 -34.71 -15.63
CA ARG A 174 -33.78 -35.37 -16.03
C ARG A 174 -35.04 -34.55 -15.72
N GLY A 175 -34.96 -33.24 -15.90
CA GLY A 175 -36.02 -32.28 -15.65
C GLY A 175 -36.22 -31.92 -14.16
N ARG A 176 -35.39 -32.45 -13.25
CA ARG A 176 -35.41 -32.09 -11.83
C ARG A 176 -34.50 -30.89 -11.55
N MET A 177 -34.81 -29.77 -12.20
CA MET A 177 -34.14 -28.51 -11.99
C MET A 177 -35.11 -27.33 -12.09
N GLU A 178 -34.76 -26.23 -11.42
CA GLU A 178 -35.34 -24.91 -11.65
C GLU A 178 -34.23 -23.89 -11.85
N LEU A 179 -34.33 -23.10 -12.92
CA LEU A 179 -33.37 -22.06 -13.28
C LEU A 179 -34.09 -20.73 -13.19
N SER A 180 -33.56 -19.81 -12.38
CA SER A 180 -34.02 -18.43 -12.30
C SER A 180 -32.86 -17.50 -12.63
N VAL A 181 -33.13 -16.45 -13.40
CA VAL A 181 -32.12 -15.49 -13.84
C VAL A 181 -32.57 -14.09 -13.46
N ALA A 182 -31.66 -13.32 -12.88
CA ALA A 182 -31.83 -11.91 -12.57
C ALA A 182 -30.68 -11.11 -13.18
N THR A 183 -30.96 -9.90 -13.63
CA THR A 183 -29.91 -8.98 -14.09
C THR A 183 -29.15 -8.46 -12.88
N LEU A 184 -27.83 -8.65 -12.87
CA LEU A 184 -26.98 -8.13 -11.80
C LEU A 184 -26.57 -6.69 -12.07
N ASP A 185 -26.09 -6.43 -13.30
CA ASP A 185 -25.59 -5.13 -13.77
C ASP A 185 -25.83 -4.98 -15.29
N ALA A 186 -25.42 -3.84 -15.87
CA ALA A 186 -25.55 -3.58 -17.31
C ALA A 186 -24.94 -4.67 -18.20
N ASP A 187 -23.89 -5.36 -17.73
CA ASP A 187 -23.09 -6.32 -18.49
C ASP A 187 -23.12 -7.77 -17.93
N ARG A 188 -23.79 -8.02 -16.79
CA ARG A 188 -23.77 -9.33 -16.11
C ARG A 188 -25.14 -9.80 -15.67
N LEU A 189 -25.35 -11.10 -15.73
CA LEU A 189 -26.54 -11.82 -15.31
C LEU A 189 -26.17 -12.75 -14.15
N ALA A 190 -27.00 -12.79 -13.12
CA ALA A 190 -26.94 -13.77 -12.05
C ALA A 190 -27.97 -14.85 -12.33
N ALA A 191 -27.54 -16.11 -12.37
CA ALA A 191 -28.41 -17.26 -12.58
C ALA A 191 -28.31 -18.20 -11.37
N ILE A 192 -29.45 -18.71 -10.92
CA ILE A 192 -29.51 -19.69 -9.84
C ILE A 192 -30.11 -20.96 -10.39
N VAL A 193 -29.37 -22.05 -10.22
CA VAL A 193 -29.82 -23.40 -10.56
C VAL A 193 -30.14 -24.12 -9.26
N PHE A 194 -31.39 -24.51 -9.10
CA PHE A 194 -31.81 -25.48 -8.09
C PHE A 194 -31.90 -26.86 -8.72
N TYR A 195 -31.36 -27.87 -8.07
CA TYR A 195 -31.33 -29.23 -8.59
C TYR A 195 -31.32 -30.27 -7.47
N ASP A 196 -31.74 -31.49 -7.78
CA ASP A 196 -31.67 -32.63 -6.87
C ASP A 196 -30.19 -33.00 -6.63
N THR A 197 -29.77 -33.06 -5.35
CA THR A 197 -28.36 -33.26 -4.92
C THR A 197 -27.69 -34.47 -5.56
N ARG A 198 -28.46 -35.47 -6.00
CA ARG A 198 -27.97 -36.66 -6.70
C ARG A 198 -27.25 -36.36 -8.01
N PHE A 199 -27.52 -35.21 -8.64
CA PHE A 199 -26.95 -34.80 -9.92
C PHE A 199 -25.82 -33.77 -9.79
N GLU A 200 -25.33 -33.50 -8.58
CA GLU A 200 -24.30 -32.48 -8.32
C GLU A 200 -23.04 -32.67 -9.16
N LYS A 201 -22.51 -33.89 -9.21
CA LYS A 201 -21.29 -34.19 -9.98
C LYS A 201 -21.46 -34.02 -11.49
N ASP A 202 -22.64 -34.39 -12.00
CA ASP A 202 -22.94 -34.28 -13.43
C ASP A 202 -23.15 -32.82 -13.83
N LEU A 203 -23.75 -32.03 -12.95
CA LEU A 203 -23.95 -30.60 -13.14
C LEU A 203 -22.63 -29.82 -13.06
N GLU A 204 -21.77 -30.16 -12.09
CA GLU A 204 -20.43 -29.60 -12.00
C GLU A 204 -19.66 -29.86 -13.29
N ALA A 205 -19.60 -31.10 -13.78
CA ALA A 205 -18.89 -31.43 -15.01
C ALA A 205 -19.39 -30.62 -16.24
N LEU A 206 -20.70 -30.35 -16.31
CA LEU A 206 -21.31 -29.56 -17.39
C LEU A 206 -20.91 -28.07 -17.32
N ILE A 207 -20.99 -27.48 -16.12
CA ILE A 207 -20.77 -26.04 -15.91
C ILE A 207 -19.28 -25.70 -16.04
N TRP A 208 -18.40 -26.54 -15.48
CA TRP A 208 -16.95 -26.32 -15.53
C TRP A 208 -16.35 -26.52 -16.91
N GLY A 209 -16.97 -27.34 -17.77
CA GLY A 209 -16.56 -27.52 -19.16
C GLY A 209 -16.78 -26.28 -20.05
N LYS A 210 -17.61 -25.32 -19.62
CA LYS A 210 -18.02 -24.14 -20.42
C LYS A 210 -17.46 -22.80 -19.93
N GLY A 211 -16.56 -22.80 -18.95
CA GLY A 211 -15.85 -21.58 -18.51
C GLY A 211 -16.71 -20.61 -17.70
N VAL A 212 -17.61 -21.13 -16.84
CA VAL A 212 -18.44 -20.32 -15.95
C VAL A 212 -17.78 -20.20 -14.57
N ASP A 213 -17.68 -18.98 -14.05
CA ASP A 213 -17.15 -18.72 -12.70
C ASP A 213 -18.22 -19.05 -11.63
N ARG A 214 -17.83 -19.87 -10.64
CA ARG A 214 -18.68 -20.22 -9.48
C ARG A 214 -18.64 -19.10 -8.45
N ILE A 215 -19.81 -18.70 -7.94
CA ILE A 215 -19.88 -18.02 -6.64
C ILE A 215 -20.03 -19.09 -5.57
N VAL A 216 -19.01 -19.24 -4.72
CA VAL A 216 -19.20 -19.85 -3.40
C VAL A 216 -19.60 -18.70 -2.47
N LEU A 217 -20.88 -18.65 -2.11
CA LEU A 217 -21.30 -17.80 -1.00
C LEU A 217 -20.75 -18.45 0.29
N PRO A 218 -20.04 -17.70 1.15
CA PRO A 218 -19.64 -18.20 2.47
C PRO A 218 -20.84 -18.50 3.37
#